data_AF-A0A5B0LUF8-F1
#
_entry.id   AF-A0A5B0LUF8-F1
#
_cell.length_a   1.000
_cell.length_b   1.000
_cell.length_c   1.000
_cell.angle_alpha   90.00
_cell.angle_beta   90.00
_cell.angle_gamma   90.00
#
_symmetry.space_group_name_H-M   'P 1'
#
loop_
_entity.id
_entity.type
_entity.pdbx_description
1 polymer ?
#
loop_
_entity_poly.entity_id
_entity_poly.type
_entity_poly.pdbx_seq_one_letter_code
_entity_poly.pdbx_strand_id
1 'polypeptide(L)'
;MSDFHLDNPNVLGNFEQILQGYQDVLIESNNVVRPPALWILCGNFSQKPFIFDGPNISFYQSLFSKLAVSFSKFSLVTEHIHLIFVPGPNDPWDSTMLPRQALPASIVKPLLHSTSQIPSGHLHFGSNPCRIRWMSQEIVIFRENLASKMCRNVIEALKDPTIAADEEDIDITKFLVQTILDQAHLSPFPITVSPVLWEHDQALRLYPMPTALVLADSYPAYTLTYEGCHVFNPGSFGIGSRPVWANYHVATRTSEQSELSV
;
A
#
# COMPACT_ATOMS: atom_id res chain seq x y z
N MET A 1 -4.11 -1.69 1.99
CA MET A 1 -3.31 -2.19 3.13
C MET A 1 -1.83 -1.95 2.82
N SER A 2 -1.02 -1.51 3.79
CA SER A 2 0.44 -1.36 3.66
C SER A 2 1.18 -2.35 4.55
N ASP A 3 2.42 -2.71 4.21
CA ASP A 3 3.28 -3.64 4.97
C ASP A 3 2.61 -5.00 5.23
N PHE A 4 2.16 -5.63 4.14
CA PHE A 4 1.49 -6.93 4.18
C PHE A 4 2.48 -8.11 4.33
N HIS A 5 3.12 -8.20 5.49
CA HIS A 5 4.13 -9.21 5.84
C HIS A 5 3.55 -10.65 5.89
N LEU A 6 3.69 -11.41 4.80
CA LEU A 6 3.18 -12.78 4.64
C LEU A 6 3.93 -13.83 5.49
N ASP A 7 5.11 -13.48 5.96
CA ASP A 7 5.94 -14.30 6.84
C ASP A 7 5.40 -14.37 8.27
N ASN A 8 4.64 -13.37 8.71
CA ASN A 8 3.98 -13.40 10.00
C ASN A 8 2.65 -14.18 9.91
N PRO A 9 2.47 -15.30 10.63
CA PRO A 9 1.21 -16.05 10.60
C PRO A 9 0.03 -15.24 11.12
N ASN A 10 0.25 -14.27 12.02
CA ASN A 10 -0.82 -13.41 12.55
C ASN A 10 -1.40 -12.52 11.47
N VAL A 11 -0.57 -12.03 10.53
CA VAL A 11 -1.02 -11.20 9.40
C VAL A 11 -1.96 -11.98 8.51
N LEU A 12 -1.59 -13.23 8.19
CA LEU A 12 -2.43 -14.09 7.39
C LEU A 12 -3.73 -14.45 8.12
N GLY A 13 -3.66 -14.77 9.42
CA GLY A 13 -4.85 -15.05 10.25
C GLY A 13 -5.82 -13.86 10.32
N ASN A 14 -5.30 -12.66 10.56
CA ASN A 14 -6.10 -11.43 10.58
C ASN A 14 -6.72 -11.14 9.20
N PHE A 15 -5.97 -11.39 8.12
CA PHE A 15 -6.48 -11.24 6.76
C PHE A 15 -7.60 -12.25 6.45
N GLU A 16 -7.44 -13.51 6.88
CA GLU A 16 -8.49 -14.52 6.76
C GLU A 16 -9.75 -14.12 7.56
N GLN A 17 -9.60 -13.53 8.75
CA GLN A 17 -10.74 -13.00 9.52
C GLN A 17 -11.47 -11.85 8.80
N ILE A 18 -10.73 -10.95 8.15
CA ILE A 18 -11.33 -9.87 7.34
C ILE A 18 -12.11 -10.46 6.16
N LEU A 19 -11.54 -11.42 5.44
CA LEU A 19 -12.22 -12.11 4.34
C LEU A 19 -13.46 -12.86 4.82
N GLN A 20 -13.37 -13.51 5.98
CA GLN A 20 -14.51 -14.19 6.60
C GLN A 20 -15.63 -13.20 6.92
N GLY A 21 -15.31 -12.05 7.53
CA GLY A 21 -16.32 -11.02 7.83
C GLY A 21 -17.05 -10.53 6.57
N TYR A 22 -16.35 -10.33 5.46
CA TYR A 22 -16.99 -9.97 4.19
C TYR A 22 -17.81 -11.12 3.59
N GLN A 23 -17.37 -12.37 3.77
CA GLN A 23 -18.12 -13.54 3.32
C GLN A 23 -19.43 -13.69 4.11
N ASP A 24 -19.40 -13.51 5.42
CA ASP A 24 -20.58 -13.63 6.29
C ASP A 24 -21.62 -12.56 5.92
N VAL A 25 -21.18 -11.31 5.74
CA VAL A 25 -22.07 -10.21 5.27
C VAL A 25 -22.64 -10.49 3.88
N LEU A 26 -21.87 -11.09 2.98
CA LEU A 26 -22.34 -11.44 1.65
C LEU A 26 -23.45 -12.51 1.69
N ILE A 27 -23.28 -13.51 2.57
CA ILE A 27 -24.27 -14.59 2.78
C ILE A 27 -25.53 -14.03 3.45
N GLU A 28 -25.39 -13.27 4.54
CA GLU A 28 -26.52 -12.70 5.28
C GLU A 28 -27.36 -11.74 4.42
N SER A 29 -26.70 -10.97 3.56
CA SER A 29 -27.37 -10.00 2.69
C SER A 29 -27.90 -10.58 1.37
N ASN A 30 -27.83 -11.90 1.16
CA ASN A 30 -28.22 -12.56 -0.10
C ASN A 30 -27.62 -11.87 -1.35
N ASN A 31 -26.31 -11.58 -1.34
CA ASN A 31 -25.58 -10.90 -2.42
C ASN A 31 -25.99 -9.44 -2.72
N VAL A 32 -26.76 -8.80 -1.83
CA VAL A 32 -27.12 -7.38 -1.99
C VAL A 32 -25.97 -6.46 -1.60
N VAL A 33 -25.30 -6.75 -0.48
CA VAL A 33 -24.11 -5.98 -0.03
C VAL A 33 -22.87 -6.71 -0.51
N ARG A 34 -22.14 -6.11 -1.46
CA ARG A 34 -20.93 -6.69 -2.04
C ARG A 34 -19.68 -6.23 -1.30
N PRO A 35 -18.63 -7.07 -1.25
CA PRO A 35 -17.32 -6.63 -0.76
C PRO A 35 -16.78 -5.49 -1.65
N PRO A 36 -15.82 -4.69 -1.12
CA PRO A 36 -15.12 -3.70 -1.93
C PRO A 36 -14.56 -4.35 -3.20
N ALA A 37 -14.86 -3.79 -4.37
CA ALA A 37 -14.49 -4.38 -5.65
C ALA A 37 -12.96 -4.40 -5.88
N LEU A 38 -12.20 -3.54 -5.22
CA LEU A 38 -10.77 -3.37 -5.44
C LEU A 38 -9.98 -3.42 -4.14
N TRP A 39 -9.01 -4.32 -4.07
CA TRP A 39 -8.16 -4.58 -2.92
C TRP A 39 -6.72 -4.30 -3.30
N ILE A 40 -6.13 -3.30 -2.64
CA ILE A 40 -4.75 -2.89 -2.88
C ILE A 40 -3.89 -3.38 -1.72
N LEU A 41 -2.99 -4.32 -2.04
CA LEU A 41 -2.02 -4.88 -1.12
C LEU A 41 -0.65 -4.28 -1.46
N CYS A 42 -0.21 -3.32 -0.66
CA CYS A 42 1.12 -2.75 -0.76
C CYS A 42 2.09 -3.56 0.11
N GLY A 43 3.29 -3.79 -0.41
CA GLY A 43 4.39 -4.40 0.31
C GLY A 43 4.81 -3.58 1.55
N ASN A 44 5.80 -4.00 2.32
CA ASN A 44 6.64 -5.17 2.05
C ASN A 44 5.90 -6.50 2.30
N PHE A 45 6.10 -7.50 1.44
CA PHE A 45 5.48 -8.82 1.65
C PHE A 45 6.29 -9.76 2.55
N SER A 46 7.54 -9.40 2.85
CA SER A 46 8.34 -10.04 3.91
C SER A 46 8.96 -8.97 4.79
N GLN A 47 9.10 -9.28 6.08
CA GLN A 47 9.84 -8.46 7.05
C GLN A 47 11.34 -8.45 6.75
N LYS A 48 11.86 -9.52 6.16
CA LYS A 48 13.28 -9.62 5.80
C LYS A 48 13.52 -8.98 4.43
N PRO A 49 14.59 -8.18 4.29
CA PRO A 49 14.96 -7.64 2.99
C PRO A 49 15.28 -8.79 2.02
N PHE A 50 14.73 -8.69 0.81
CA PHE A 50 14.98 -9.67 -0.21
C PHE A 50 16.44 -9.59 -0.69
N ILE A 51 17.09 -10.75 -0.76
CA ILE A 51 18.41 -10.91 -1.37
C ILE A 51 18.23 -11.91 -2.51
N PHE A 52 18.78 -11.57 -3.69
CA PHE A 52 18.76 -12.44 -4.87
C PHE A 52 19.60 -13.68 -4.64
N ASP A 53 18.94 -14.69 -4.06
CA ASP A 53 19.49 -16.01 -3.81
C ASP A 53 18.41 -17.07 -4.08
N GLY A 54 18.81 -18.24 -4.55
CA GLY A 54 17.89 -19.34 -4.92
C GLY A 54 16.93 -19.75 -3.78
N PRO A 55 17.42 -19.93 -2.53
CA PRO A 55 16.58 -20.20 -1.38
C PRO A 55 15.58 -19.08 -1.05
N ASN A 56 15.95 -17.81 -1.19
CA ASN A 56 15.05 -16.68 -0.91
C ASN A 56 13.92 -16.57 -1.95
N ILE A 57 14.20 -16.85 -3.22
CA ILE A 57 13.17 -16.93 -4.26
C ILE A 57 12.16 -18.04 -3.92
N SER A 58 12.66 -19.21 -3.51
CA SER A 58 11.83 -20.36 -3.12
C SER A 58 11.01 -20.05 -1.85
N PHE A 59 11.61 -19.34 -0.90
CA PHE A 59 10.91 -18.86 0.30
C PHE A 59 9.77 -17.90 -0.05
N TYR A 60 10.02 -16.91 -0.90
CA TYR A 60 9.00 -15.95 -1.31
C TYR A 60 7.86 -16.60 -2.11
N GLN A 61 8.18 -17.59 -2.96
CA GLN A 61 7.17 -18.44 -3.62
C GLN A 61 6.34 -19.22 -2.59
N SER A 62 6.94 -19.70 -1.51
CA SER A 62 6.20 -20.38 -0.43
C SER A 62 5.24 -19.44 0.29
N LEU A 63 5.61 -18.16 0.48
CA LEU A 63 4.72 -17.14 1.07
C LEU A 63 3.50 -16.89 0.19
N PHE A 64 3.72 -16.70 -1.12
CA PHE A 64 2.60 -16.55 -2.06
C PHE A 64 1.76 -17.81 -2.23
N SER A 65 2.36 -18.99 -2.06
CA SER A 65 1.61 -20.26 -2.01
C SER A 65 0.68 -20.31 -0.80
N LYS A 66 1.14 -19.86 0.38
CA LYS A 66 0.28 -19.76 1.59
C LYS A 66 -0.86 -18.78 1.35
N LEU A 67 -0.57 -17.61 0.79
CA LEU A 67 -1.59 -16.63 0.46
C LEU A 67 -2.63 -17.18 -0.55
N ALA A 68 -2.19 -17.91 -1.57
CA ALA A 68 -3.08 -18.58 -2.52
C ALA A 68 -4.03 -19.58 -1.84
N VAL A 69 -3.52 -20.35 -0.86
CA VAL A 69 -4.33 -21.28 -0.06
C VAL A 69 -5.33 -20.53 0.81
N SER A 70 -4.97 -19.36 1.36
CA SER A 70 -5.93 -18.53 2.09
C SER A 70 -7.06 -18.03 1.19
N PHE A 71 -6.76 -17.57 -0.03
CA PHE A 71 -7.79 -17.14 -0.98
C PHE A 71 -8.72 -18.28 -1.43
N SER A 72 -8.20 -19.50 -1.61
CA SER A 72 -9.03 -20.63 -2.04
C SER A 72 -10.06 -21.07 -1.00
N LYS A 73 -9.88 -20.71 0.28
CA LYS A 73 -10.88 -20.91 1.34
C LYS A 73 -12.11 -20.00 1.16
N PHE A 74 -11.95 -18.84 0.54
CA PHE A 74 -12.96 -17.78 0.42
C PHE A 74 -13.29 -17.49 -1.05
N SER A 75 -13.66 -18.55 -1.80
CA SER A 75 -13.94 -18.45 -3.25
C SER A 75 -15.09 -17.49 -3.59
N LEU A 76 -16.12 -17.42 -2.74
CA LEU A 76 -17.28 -16.53 -2.91
C LEU A 76 -16.89 -15.05 -2.95
N VAL A 77 -15.97 -14.64 -2.06
CA VAL A 77 -15.45 -13.27 -2.02
C VAL A 77 -14.48 -13.05 -3.17
N THR A 78 -13.61 -14.03 -3.41
CA THR A 78 -12.53 -13.95 -4.40
C THR A 78 -13.05 -13.76 -5.83
N GLU A 79 -14.24 -14.28 -6.16
CA GLU A 79 -14.88 -14.08 -7.46
C GLU A 79 -15.32 -12.62 -7.69
N HIS A 80 -15.58 -11.85 -6.64
CA HIS A 80 -16.12 -10.49 -6.75
C HIS A 80 -15.07 -9.38 -6.60
N ILE A 81 -13.85 -9.73 -6.17
CA ILE A 81 -12.79 -8.75 -5.87
C ILE A 81 -11.71 -8.74 -6.97
N HIS A 82 -11.15 -7.56 -7.22
CA HIS A 82 -9.92 -7.36 -7.97
C HIS A 82 -8.78 -7.09 -6.98
N LEU A 83 -7.65 -7.77 -7.16
CA LEU A 83 -6.46 -7.67 -6.32
C LEU A 83 -5.34 -6.96 -7.07
N ILE A 84 -4.79 -5.90 -6.46
CA ILE A 84 -3.60 -5.20 -6.94
C ILE A 84 -2.48 -5.37 -5.93
N PHE A 85 -1.36 -5.93 -6.39
CA PHE A 85 -0.13 -6.02 -5.62
C PHE A 85 0.83 -4.90 -6.02
N VAL A 86 1.26 -4.09 -5.05
CA VAL A 86 2.24 -3.00 -5.25
C VAL A 86 3.51 -3.32 -4.45
N PRO A 87 4.68 -3.41 -5.09
CA PRO A 87 5.92 -3.78 -4.41
C PRO A 87 6.42 -2.67 -3.48
N GLY A 88 6.90 -3.04 -2.31
CA GLY A 88 7.59 -2.18 -1.35
C GLY A 88 9.10 -2.06 -1.61
N PRO A 89 9.83 -1.35 -0.73
CA PRO A 89 11.28 -1.19 -0.83
C PRO A 89 12.10 -2.44 -0.51
N ASN A 90 11.59 -3.38 0.29
CA ASN A 90 12.31 -4.59 0.69
C ASN A 90 11.96 -5.82 -0.17
N ASP A 91 11.09 -5.62 -1.16
CA ASP A 91 10.58 -6.66 -2.05
C ASP A 91 11.57 -6.99 -3.17
N PRO A 92 11.38 -8.11 -3.90
CA PRO A 92 12.35 -8.63 -4.86
C PRO A 92 12.55 -7.72 -6.07
N TRP A 93 13.44 -6.75 -5.91
CA TRP A 93 13.94 -5.87 -6.95
C TRP A 93 15.44 -5.61 -6.78
N ASP A 94 16.18 -5.61 -7.88
CA ASP A 94 17.66 -5.52 -7.87
C ASP A 94 18.19 -4.17 -7.33
N SER A 95 17.32 -3.17 -7.15
CA SER A 95 17.71 -1.82 -6.79
C SER A 95 16.71 -1.12 -5.87
N THR A 96 17.18 -0.13 -5.13
CA THR A 96 16.31 0.80 -4.38
C THR A 96 15.71 1.91 -5.26
N MET A 97 16.09 1.96 -6.55
CA MET A 97 15.67 2.95 -7.52
C MET A 97 14.16 3.00 -7.76
N LEU A 98 13.64 4.21 -7.99
CA LEU A 98 12.27 4.46 -8.42
C LEU A 98 12.21 4.85 -9.90
N PRO A 99 11.10 4.57 -10.62
CA PRO A 99 10.00 3.69 -10.25
C PRO A 99 10.42 2.20 -10.25
N ARG A 100 9.80 1.38 -9.39
CA ARG A 100 10.01 -0.07 -9.34
C ARG A 100 9.01 -0.78 -10.24
N GLN A 101 9.46 -1.78 -10.99
CA GLN A 101 8.55 -2.59 -11.80
C GLN A 101 7.70 -3.52 -10.93
N ALA A 102 6.69 -4.13 -11.54
CA ALA A 102 5.86 -5.12 -10.89
C ALA A 102 6.67 -6.36 -10.44
N LEU A 103 6.14 -7.09 -9.46
CA LEU A 103 6.76 -8.30 -8.96
C LEU A 103 7.02 -9.31 -10.10
N PRO A 104 8.21 -9.92 -10.18
CA PRO A 104 8.53 -10.88 -11.23
C PRO A 104 7.56 -12.06 -11.27
N ALA A 105 7.13 -12.43 -12.48
CA ALA A 105 6.21 -13.55 -12.70
C ALA A 105 6.71 -14.85 -12.06
N SER A 106 8.03 -15.06 -11.97
CA SER A 106 8.67 -16.22 -11.34
C SER A 106 8.30 -16.37 -9.86
N ILE A 107 8.10 -15.27 -9.15
CA ILE A 107 7.83 -15.24 -7.71
C ILE A 107 6.33 -15.42 -7.46
N VAL A 108 5.50 -14.82 -8.31
CA VAL A 108 4.04 -14.84 -8.20
C VAL A 108 3.37 -16.01 -8.92
N LYS A 109 4.15 -16.92 -9.55
CA LYS A 109 3.63 -18.16 -10.16
C LYS A 109 2.59 -18.89 -9.30
N PRO A 110 2.78 -19.04 -7.97
CA PRO A 110 1.80 -19.74 -7.14
C PRO A 110 0.42 -19.08 -7.08
N LEU A 111 0.35 -17.74 -7.19
CA LEU A 111 -0.91 -17.00 -7.26
C LEU A 111 -1.55 -17.07 -8.64
N LEU A 112 -0.73 -17.11 -9.70
CA LEU A 112 -1.17 -17.17 -11.09
C LEU A 112 -1.71 -18.56 -11.49
N HIS A 113 -1.20 -19.63 -10.88
CA HIS A 113 -1.69 -20.97 -11.12
C HIS A 113 -3.03 -21.23 -10.42
N SER A 114 -3.80 -22.18 -10.97
CA SER A 114 -5.18 -22.59 -10.63
C SER A 114 -5.46 -22.95 -9.15
N THR A 115 -4.48 -22.79 -8.26
CA THR A 115 -4.56 -23.04 -6.82
C THR A 115 -5.33 -21.93 -6.09
N SER A 116 -5.24 -20.68 -6.55
CA SER A 116 -5.84 -19.53 -5.88
C SER A 116 -7.35 -19.37 -6.15
N GLN A 117 -7.89 -20.08 -7.16
CA GLN A 117 -9.26 -19.91 -7.68
C GLN A 117 -9.64 -18.46 -8.05
N ILE A 118 -8.65 -17.55 -8.12
CA ILE A 118 -8.86 -16.16 -8.51
C ILE A 118 -9.05 -16.13 -10.03
N PRO A 119 -10.10 -15.46 -10.54
CA PRO A 119 -10.21 -15.19 -11.96
C PRO A 119 -8.96 -14.48 -12.46
N SER A 120 -8.34 -14.97 -13.55
CA SER A 120 -7.08 -14.40 -14.05
C SER A 120 -7.18 -12.91 -14.42
N GLY A 121 -8.38 -12.44 -14.76
CA GLY A 121 -8.65 -11.02 -15.02
C GLY A 121 -8.78 -10.14 -13.77
N HIS A 122 -8.80 -10.72 -12.57
CA HIS A 122 -8.95 -10.01 -11.30
C HIS A 122 -7.62 -9.79 -10.58
N LEU A 123 -6.55 -10.46 -11.01
CA LEU A 123 -5.23 -10.38 -10.40
C LEU A 123 -4.32 -9.45 -11.20
N HIS A 124 -3.87 -8.37 -10.58
CA HIS A 124 -3.02 -7.36 -11.20
C HIS A 124 -1.76 -7.12 -10.37
N PHE A 125 -0.62 -7.04 -11.04
CA PHE A 125 0.66 -6.68 -10.43
C PHE A 125 1.06 -5.29 -10.93
N GLY A 126 1.12 -4.33 -10.02
CA GLY A 126 1.43 -2.94 -10.31
C GLY A 126 2.90 -2.60 -10.10
N SER A 127 3.38 -1.55 -10.78
CA SER A 127 4.63 -0.87 -10.44
C SER A 127 4.49 -0.09 -9.13
N ASN A 128 5.61 0.42 -8.61
CA ASN A 128 5.59 1.38 -7.52
C ASN A 128 6.34 2.67 -7.94
N PRO A 129 5.65 3.82 -8.06
CA PRO A 129 4.22 4.03 -7.87
C PRO A 129 3.35 3.35 -8.94
N CYS A 130 2.05 3.24 -8.65
CA CYS A 130 1.03 2.91 -9.64
C CYS A 130 -0.10 3.93 -9.63
N ARG A 131 -0.82 4.02 -10.75
CA ARG A 131 -1.97 4.91 -10.91
C ARG A 131 -3.18 4.11 -11.31
N ILE A 132 -4.29 4.39 -10.66
CA ILE A 132 -5.57 3.74 -10.92
C ILE A 132 -6.53 4.82 -11.35
N ARG A 133 -7.08 4.65 -12.54
CA ARG A 133 -8.11 5.54 -13.07
C ARG A 133 -9.47 4.90 -12.87
N TRP A 134 -10.27 5.47 -11.98
CA TRP A 134 -11.65 5.07 -11.77
C TRP A 134 -12.59 6.13 -12.33
N MET A 135 -13.16 5.86 -13.50
CA MET A 135 -13.97 6.83 -14.25
C MET A 135 -13.21 8.16 -14.45
N SER A 136 -13.65 9.24 -13.80
CA SER A 136 -13.06 10.59 -13.82
C SER A 136 -12.05 10.85 -12.71
N GLN A 137 -11.81 9.88 -11.82
CA GLN A 137 -10.91 10.03 -10.67
C GLN A 137 -9.57 9.35 -10.95
N GLU A 138 -8.50 10.02 -10.55
CA GLU A 138 -7.13 9.48 -10.57
C GLU A 138 -6.68 9.23 -9.14
N ILE A 139 -6.32 7.97 -8.86
CA ILE A 139 -5.83 7.52 -7.57
C ILE A 139 -4.37 7.09 -7.77
N VAL A 140 -3.45 7.79 -7.13
CA VAL A 140 -2.02 7.47 -7.18
C VAL A 140 -1.65 6.72 -5.91
N ILE A 141 -0.99 5.58 -6.05
CA ILE A 141 -0.52 4.77 -4.92
C ILE A 141 0.99 4.75 -4.96
N PHE A 142 1.58 5.07 -3.82
CA PHE A 142 3.02 5.07 -3.66
C PHE A 142 3.40 4.42 -2.34
N ARG A 143 4.20 3.35 -2.44
CA ARG A 143 4.69 2.60 -1.27
C ARG A 143 6.15 2.95 -0.99
N GLU A 144 6.38 3.82 -0.03
CA GLU A 144 7.72 4.19 0.41
C GLU A 144 7.66 4.78 1.82
N ASN A 145 8.75 4.66 2.58
CA ASN A 145 8.82 5.23 3.94
C ASN A 145 9.17 6.73 3.87
N LEU A 146 8.25 7.51 3.30
CA LEU A 146 8.41 8.92 2.98
C LEU A 146 8.55 9.81 4.21
N ALA A 147 7.71 9.63 5.23
CA ALA A 147 7.77 10.43 6.45
C ALA A 147 9.15 10.32 7.11
N SER A 148 9.65 9.09 7.25
CA SER A 148 10.99 8.84 7.80
C SER A 148 12.11 9.40 6.92
N LYS A 149 11.97 9.36 5.58
CA LYS A 149 12.95 9.97 4.67
C LYS A 149 12.93 11.49 4.75
N MET A 150 11.76 12.09 4.86
CA MET A 150 11.59 13.53 4.98
C MET A 150 12.21 14.05 6.27
N CYS A 151 11.86 13.47 7.41
CA CYS A 151 12.38 13.90 8.72
C CYS A 151 13.91 13.84 8.81
N ARG A 152 14.56 12.92 8.07
CA ARG A 152 16.04 12.81 8.04
C ARG A 152 16.74 13.85 7.16
N ASN A 153 16.02 14.48 6.23
CA ASN A 153 16.58 15.40 5.22
C ASN A 153 16.03 16.83 5.34
N VAL A 154 15.32 17.14 6.41
CA VAL A 154 14.85 18.49 6.73
C VAL A 154 16.05 19.34 7.16
N ILE A 155 16.21 20.53 6.54
CA ILE A 155 17.36 21.43 6.72
C ILE A 155 17.27 22.22 8.04
N GLU A 156 16.08 22.70 8.38
CA GLU A 156 15.79 23.41 9.62
C GLU A 156 14.87 22.51 10.43
N ALA A 157 15.30 22.08 11.63
CA ALA A 157 14.42 21.37 12.55
C ALA A 157 13.11 22.18 12.61
N LEU A 158 11.99 21.57 12.22
CA LEU A 158 10.66 22.13 12.45
C LEU A 158 10.68 22.66 13.89
N LYS A 159 10.71 24.00 14.02
CA LYS A 159 11.21 24.80 15.17
C LYS A 159 11.44 24.06 16.49
N ASP A 160 12.60 24.28 17.09
CA ASP A 160 13.01 23.91 18.46
C ASP A 160 11.87 23.42 19.40
N PRO A 161 11.91 22.15 19.85
CA PRO A 161 10.88 21.56 20.71
C PRO A 161 10.83 22.15 22.15
N THR A 162 11.65 23.16 22.45
CA THR A 162 11.61 23.89 23.72
C THR A 162 10.79 25.18 23.66
N ILE A 163 10.43 25.67 22.46
CA ILE A 163 9.56 26.87 22.29
C ILE A 163 8.15 26.46 21.84
N ALA A 164 8.00 25.29 21.19
CA ALA A 164 6.71 24.73 20.77
C ALA A 164 6.07 23.78 21.80
N ALA A 165 6.47 23.85 23.08
CA ALA A 165 5.84 23.05 24.13
C ALA A 165 4.42 23.54 24.51
N ASP A 166 4.07 24.77 24.09
CA ASP A 166 2.80 25.43 24.42
C ASP A 166 1.92 25.76 23.20
N GLU A 167 2.36 25.44 21.98
CA GLU A 167 1.58 25.59 20.73
C GLU A 167 1.63 24.27 19.95
N GLU A 168 0.51 23.55 19.97
CA GLU A 168 0.10 22.40 19.14
C GLU A 168 1.18 21.72 18.29
N ASP A 169 1.45 20.44 18.57
CA ASP A 169 2.23 19.50 17.75
C ASP A 169 2.28 19.92 16.28
N ILE A 170 3.43 20.38 15.79
CA ILE A 170 3.63 20.67 14.37
C ILE A 170 3.24 19.40 13.62
N ASP A 171 2.12 19.43 12.89
CA ASP A 171 1.59 18.27 12.20
C ASP A 171 2.53 17.90 11.04
N ILE A 172 3.48 17.00 11.34
CA ILE A 172 4.46 16.46 10.40
C ILE A 172 3.74 15.87 9.18
N THR A 173 2.54 15.30 9.37
CA THR A 173 1.77 14.71 8.28
C THR A 173 1.24 15.78 7.34
N LYS A 174 0.77 16.92 7.86
CA LYS A 174 0.37 18.07 7.05
C LYS A 174 1.56 18.65 6.27
N PHE A 175 2.71 18.82 6.92
CA PHE A 175 3.92 19.31 6.27
C PHE A 175 4.39 18.37 5.15
N LEU A 176 4.35 17.06 5.37
CA LEU A 176 4.65 16.03 4.37
C LEU A 176 3.72 16.13 3.17
N VAL A 177 2.41 16.17 3.40
CA VAL A 177 1.40 16.23 2.34
C VAL A 177 1.54 17.53 1.53
N GLN A 178 1.68 18.67 2.21
CA GLN A 178 1.91 19.97 1.56
C GLN A 178 3.15 19.93 0.68
N THR A 179 4.28 19.46 1.20
CA THR A 179 5.52 19.42 0.43
C THR A 179 5.41 18.54 -0.81
N ILE A 180 4.80 17.36 -0.72
CA ILE A 180 4.65 16.44 -1.87
C ILE A 180 3.75 17.04 -2.95
N LEU A 181 2.63 17.64 -2.55
CA LEU A 181 1.65 18.20 -3.49
C LEU A 181 2.16 19.52 -4.11
N ASP A 182 2.77 20.40 -3.33
CA ASP A 182 3.32 21.68 -3.81
C ASP A 182 4.53 21.47 -4.72
N GLN A 183 5.38 20.46 -4.44
CA GLN A 183 6.48 20.08 -5.34
C GLN A 183 6.01 19.28 -6.56
N ALA A 184 4.74 18.86 -6.60
CA ALA A 184 4.14 18.06 -7.65
C ALA A 184 4.97 16.81 -8.04
N HIS A 185 5.65 16.20 -7.06
CA HIS A 185 6.55 15.07 -7.28
C HIS A 185 6.60 14.15 -6.06
N LEU A 186 6.53 12.82 -6.26
CA LEU A 186 6.46 11.83 -5.18
C LEU A 186 7.75 11.69 -4.37
N SER A 187 8.91 12.00 -4.96
CA SER A 187 10.22 11.92 -4.31
C SER A 187 11.01 13.22 -4.44
N PRO A 188 10.65 14.29 -3.70
CA PRO A 188 11.32 15.58 -3.76
C PRO A 188 12.64 15.55 -2.98
N PHE A 189 13.51 14.59 -3.27
CA PHE A 189 14.79 14.40 -2.60
C PHE A 189 15.93 14.40 -3.61
N PRO A 190 17.16 14.71 -3.17
CA PRO A 190 18.35 14.48 -3.97
C PRO A 190 18.49 13.01 -4.36
N ILE A 191 19.12 12.75 -5.50
CA ILE A 191 19.37 11.39 -6.02
C ILE A 191 20.18 10.51 -5.05
N THR A 192 20.97 11.12 -4.16
CA THR A 192 21.73 10.43 -3.11
C THR A 192 20.84 9.80 -2.04
N VAL A 193 19.65 10.37 -1.81
CA VAL A 193 18.68 9.91 -0.81
C VAL A 193 17.66 8.96 -1.42
N SER A 194 17.08 9.35 -2.57
CA SER A 194 16.16 8.51 -3.33
C SER A 194 16.61 8.49 -4.79
N PRO A 195 17.30 7.43 -5.22
CA PRO A 195 17.75 7.35 -6.60
C PRO A 195 16.54 7.11 -7.51
N VAL A 196 16.46 7.89 -8.59
CA VAL A 196 15.39 7.81 -9.59
C VAL A 196 16.01 7.46 -10.93
N LEU A 197 15.40 6.53 -11.65
CA LEU A 197 15.72 6.21 -13.03
C LEU A 197 15.42 7.44 -13.90
N TRP A 198 16.45 8.05 -14.47
CA TRP A 198 16.32 9.29 -15.23
C TRP A 198 15.32 9.20 -16.39
N GLU A 199 15.26 8.05 -17.06
CA GLU A 199 14.32 7.80 -18.18
C GLU A 199 12.85 7.78 -17.73
N HIS A 200 12.59 7.50 -16.45
CA HIS A 200 11.25 7.29 -15.90
C HIS A 200 10.87 8.27 -14.79
N ASP A 201 11.58 9.40 -14.66
CA ASP A 201 11.26 10.48 -13.72
C ASP A 201 9.80 10.98 -13.85
N GLN A 202 9.29 11.01 -15.09
CA GLN A 202 7.91 11.42 -15.38
C GLN A 202 6.84 10.57 -14.66
N ALA A 203 7.14 9.32 -14.32
CA ALA A 203 6.20 8.44 -13.63
C ALA A 203 5.90 8.93 -12.20
N LEU A 204 6.86 9.63 -11.58
CA LEU A 204 6.78 10.12 -10.20
C LEU A 204 6.11 11.49 -10.08
N ARG A 205 5.79 12.15 -11.20
CA ARG A 205 5.17 13.49 -11.21
C ARG A 205 3.70 13.45 -10.83
N LEU A 206 3.27 14.33 -9.93
CA LEU A 206 1.88 14.51 -9.51
C LEU A 206 1.16 15.63 -10.27
N TYR A 207 1.65 15.97 -11.46
CA TYR A 207 1.01 16.94 -12.36
C TYR A 207 0.40 16.19 -13.55
N PRO A 208 -0.93 16.28 -13.80
CA PRO A 208 -1.93 17.04 -13.05
C PRO A 208 -2.23 16.46 -11.65
N MET A 209 -2.75 17.30 -10.74
CA MET A 209 -3.03 16.90 -9.35
C MET A 209 -4.06 15.76 -9.31
N PRO A 210 -3.77 14.64 -8.62
CA PRO A 210 -4.68 13.50 -8.57
C PRO A 210 -5.87 13.78 -7.65
N THR A 211 -6.95 13.00 -7.82
CA THR A 211 -8.12 13.09 -6.93
C THR A 211 -7.84 12.50 -5.55
N ALA A 212 -7.09 11.40 -5.51
CA ALA A 212 -6.63 10.80 -4.27
C ALA A 212 -5.17 10.33 -4.36
N LEU A 213 -4.44 10.48 -3.27
CA LEU A 213 -3.06 10.07 -3.13
C LEU A 213 -2.93 9.13 -1.92
N VAL A 214 -2.55 7.89 -2.19
CA VAL A 214 -2.32 6.88 -1.17
C VAL A 214 -0.83 6.79 -0.89
N LEU A 215 -0.42 7.36 0.24
CA LEU A 215 0.96 7.29 0.72
C LEU A 215 1.06 6.10 1.68
N ALA A 216 1.38 4.93 1.13
CA ALA A 216 1.60 3.73 1.91
C ALA A 216 2.97 3.83 2.61
N ASP A 217 2.95 4.25 3.87
CA ASP A 217 4.13 4.36 4.73
C ASP A 217 3.96 3.42 5.94
N SER A 218 5.07 3.11 6.61
CA SER A 218 5.07 2.46 7.93
C SER A 218 4.75 3.44 9.07
N TYR A 219 4.57 4.74 8.78
CA TYR A 219 4.08 5.75 9.72
C TYR A 219 2.62 5.44 10.17
N PRO A 220 2.15 5.94 11.33
CA PRO A 220 0.75 5.82 11.73
C PRO A 220 -0.24 6.25 10.64
N ALA A 221 -1.43 5.65 10.66
CA ALA A 221 -2.49 5.98 9.70
C ALA A 221 -2.96 7.42 9.91
N TYR A 222 -3.12 8.15 8.81
CA TYR A 222 -3.64 9.52 8.81
C TYR A 222 -4.44 9.78 7.55
N THR A 223 -5.32 10.78 7.63
CA THR A 223 -6.19 11.20 6.54
C THR A 223 -6.22 12.72 6.51
N LEU A 224 -5.86 13.31 5.38
CA LEU A 224 -5.82 14.74 5.15
C LEU A 224 -6.39 15.08 3.78
N THR A 225 -7.02 16.24 3.65
CA THR A 225 -7.45 16.75 2.35
C THR A 225 -6.80 18.10 2.13
N TYR A 226 -6.02 18.23 1.05
CA TYR A 226 -5.29 19.44 0.69
C TYR A 226 -5.60 19.85 -0.74
N GLU A 227 -6.04 21.09 -0.95
CA GLU A 227 -6.36 21.66 -2.27
C GLU A 227 -7.30 20.77 -3.13
N GLY A 228 -8.19 20.01 -2.49
CA GLY A 228 -9.11 19.09 -3.15
C GLY A 228 -8.55 17.70 -3.49
N CYS A 229 -7.26 17.46 -3.25
CA CYS A 229 -6.65 16.12 -3.28
C CYS A 229 -6.83 15.45 -1.92
N HIS A 230 -7.38 14.23 -1.92
CA HIS A 230 -7.54 13.44 -0.71
C HIS A 230 -6.29 12.57 -0.49
N VAL A 231 -5.53 12.85 0.58
CA VAL A 231 -4.29 12.12 0.88
C VAL A 231 -4.47 11.31 2.14
N PHE A 232 -4.16 10.02 2.08
CA PHE A 232 -4.23 9.17 3.26
C PHE A 232 -3.13 8.11 3.28
N ASN A 233 -2.75 7.73 4.49
CA ASN A 233 -1.90 6.60 4.75
C ASN A 233 -2.74 5.49 5.42
N PRO A 234 -2.83 4.29 4.84
CA PRO A 234 -3.53 3.17 5.45
C PRO A 234 -2.88 2.65 6.74
N GLY A 235 -1.63 3.03 7.03
CA GLY A 235 -0.87 2.49 8.16
C GLY A 235 -0.33 1.07 7.89
N SER A 236 0.53 0.60 8.79
CA SER A 236 1.17 -0.71 8.68
C SER A 236 0.22 -1.82 9.16
N PHE A 237 -0.09 -2.79 8.29
CA PHE A 237 -0.95 -3.92 8.62
C PHE A 237 -0.20 -4.98 9.44
N GLY A 238 1.07 -5.22 9.11
CA GLY A 238 1.88 -6.28 9.72
C GLY A 238 2.71 -5.88 10.93
N ILE A 239 2.74 -4.59 11.29
CA ILE A 239 3.51 -4.07 12.41
C ILE A 239 2.53 -3.50 13.45
N GLY A 240 2.36 -4.22 14.56
CA GLY A 240 1.52 -3.79 15.67
C GLY A 240 0.67 -4.90 16.24
N SER A 241 0.02 -4.63 17.38
CA SER A 241 -0.92 -5.56 18.00
C SER A 241 -2.28 -5.58 17.30
N ARG A 242 -2.60 -4.53 16.52
CA ARG A 242 -3.88 -4.38 15.81
C ARG A 242 -3.61 -4.08 14.34
N PRO A 243 -4.19 -4.85 13.42
CA PRO A 243 -4.07 -4.57 11.99
C PRO A 243 -4.95 -3.36 11.64
N VAL A 244 -4.35 -2.36 11.01
CA VAL A 244 -5.04 -1.17 10.51
C VAL A 244 -5.06 -1.20 8.99
N TRP A 245 -6.19 -0.81 8.40
CA TRP A 245 -6.30 -0.56 6.97
C TRP A 245 -7.24 0.62 6.71
N ALA A 246 -7.23 1.11 5.47
CA ALA A 246 -8.13 2.18 5.04
C ALA A 246 -9.00 1.72 3.88
N ASN A 247 -10.27 2.10 3.94
CA ASN A 247 -11.25 1.97 2.86
C ASN A 247 -11.42 3.34 2.20
N TYR A 248 -11.37 3.38 0.87
CA TYR A 248 -11.61 4.60 0.12
C TYR A 248 -12.95 4.52 -0.61
N HIS A 249 -13.87 5.41 -0.24
CA HIS A 249 -15.19 5.49 -0.86
C HIS A 249 -15.12 6.44 -2.05
N VAL A 250 -15.08 5.87 -3.25
CA VAL A 250 -14.92 6.63 -4.50
C VAL A 250 -16.07 7.61 -4.73
N ALA A 251 -17.28 7.29 -4.29
CA ALA A 251 -18.47 8.14 -4.46
C ALA A 251 -18.39 9.42 -3.63
N THR A 252 -17.97 9.32 -2.37
CA THR A 252 -17.85 10.44 -1.42
C THR A 252 -16.47 11.10 -1.45
N ARG A 253 -15.47 10.44 -2.07
CA ARG A 253 -14.05 10.82 -2.05
C ARG A 253 -13.46 10.88 -0.65
N THR A 254 -14.01 10.11 0.29
CA THR A 254 -13.55 10.05 1.68
C THR A 254 -12.89 8.71 1.97
N SER A 255 -11.86 8.72 2.82
CA SER A 255 -11.28 7.51 3.39
C SER A 255 -11.81 7.25 4.79
N GLU A 256 -12.10 5.99 5.11
CA GLU A 256 -12.40 5.51 6.45
C GLU A 256 -11.30 4.58 6.92
N GLN A 257 -10.81 4.79 8.14
CA GLN A 257 -9.85 3.88 8.76
C GLN A 257 -10.63 2.75 9.45
N SER A 258 -10.14 1.53 9.32
CA SER A 258 -10.73 0.33 9.91
C SER A 258 -9.64 -0.43 10.66
N GLU A 259 -10.01 -0.91 11.84
CA GLU A 259 -9.15 -1.70 12.70
C GLU A 259 -9.87 -2.98 13.07
N LEU A 260 -9.13 -4.10 13.10
CA LEU A 260 -9.70 -5.34 13.61
C LEU A 260 -9.59 -5.33 15.14
N SER A 261 -10.74 -5.44 15.81
CA SER A 261 -10.80 -5.64 17.25
C SER A 261 -10.54 -7.11 17.55
N VAL A 262 -9.59 -7.40 18.45
CA VAL A 262 -9.24 -8.76 18.92
C VAL A 262 -10.35 -9.31 19.82
#